data_AF-A0AAV0FQM2-F1
#
_entry.id   AF-A0AAV0FQM2-F1
#
_cell.length_a   1.000
_cell.length_b   1.000
_cell.length_c   1.000
_cell.angle_alpha   90.00
_cell.angle_beta   90.00
_cell.angle_gamma   90.00
#
_symmetry.space_group_name_H-M   'P 1'
#
loop_
_entity.id
_entity.type
_entity.pdbx_description
1 polymer ?
#
loop_
_entity_poly.entity_id
_entity_poly.type
_entity_poly.pdbx_seq_one_letter_code
_entity_poly.pdbx_strand_id
1 'polypeptide(L)'
;MLGLGEDEWYFFTPWAYEEENPPLLADEFWEQRGNTKTVRVRAGSTYYGFKKTLVLIRNGIKTAWRLDEYNAAPPLAAAAVPPNDQEWYLCRVYNKRVGPLQASYN
;
A
#
# COMPACT_ATOMS: atom_id res chain seq x y z
N MET A 1 -10.85 -24.64 -9.17
CA MET A 1 -9.47 -24.30 -9.58
C MET A 1 -9.00 -23.22 -8.62
N LEU A 2 -8.02 -23.51 -7.76
CA LEU A 2 -7.54 -22.57 -6.75
C LEU A 2 -6.48 -21.68 -7.42
N GLY A 3 -6.88 -20.49 -7.86
CA GLY A 3 -5.96 -19.50 -8.43
C GLY A 3 -5.10 -18.90 -7.33
N LEU A 4 -3.85 -19.35 -7.22
CA LEU A 4 -2.83 -18.65 -6.46
C LEU A 4 -2.21 -17.60 -7.38
N GLY A 5 -2.61 -16.33 -7.23
CA GLY A 5 -1.85 -15.20 -7.78
C GLY A 5 -2.57 -14.26 -8.76
N GLU A 6 -3.88 -14.37 -9.01
CA GLU A 6 -4.58 -13.51 -9.99
C GLU A 6 -5.24 -12.24 -9.39
N ASP A 7 -5.13 -12.00 -8.07
CA ASP A 7 -5.98 -11.00 -7.37
C ASP A 7 -5.24 -9.87 -6.66
N GLU A 8 -3.91 -9.93 -6.60
CA GLU A 8 -3.07 -8.88 -6.02
C GLU A 8 -1.72 -8.73 -6.73
N TRP A 9 -1.26 -7.49 -6.83
CA TRP A 9 0.00 -7.10 -7.45
C TRP A 9 0.84 -6.31 -6.47
N TYR A 10 2.16 -6.50 -6.53
CA TYR A 10 3.13 -5.78 -5.71
C TYR A 10 4.11 -5.04 -6.60
N PHE A 11 4.46 -3.81 -6.22
CA PHE A 11 5.48 -3.02 -6.91
C PHE A 11 6.19 -2.08 -5.95
N PHE A 12 7.38 -1.63 -6.33
CA PHE A 12 8.09 -0.56 -5.64
C PHE A 12 7.91 0.77 -6.39
N THR A 13 7.71 1.86 -5.66
CA THR A 13 7.66 3.22 -6.22
C THR A 13 8.56 4.14 -5.40
N PRO A 14 9.32 5.06 -6.03
CA PRO A 14 10.11 6.03 -5.29
C PRO A 14 9.21 7.04 -4.57
N TRP A 15 9.69 7.61 -3.47
CA TRP A 15 9.00 8.65 -2.68
C TRP A 15 8.76 9.92 -3.48
N ALA A 16 9.71 10.29 -4.35
CA ALA A 16 9.64 11.50 -5.17
C ALA A 16 8.63 11.42 -6.34
N TYR A 17 7.78 10.39 -6.40
CA TYR A 17 6.67 10.31 -7.37
C TYR A 17 5.41 11.05 -6.86
N GLU A 18 5.56 12.07 -6.02
CA GLU A 18 4.43 12.86 -5.49
C GLU A 18 3.81 13.83 -6.51
N GLU A 19 4.39 14.02 -7.70
CA GLU A 19 3.87 15.00 -8.68
C GLU A 19 3.19 14.39 -9.91
N GLU A 20 3.37 13.11 -10.19
CA GLU A 20 2.69 12.44 -11.30
C GLU A 20 1.75 11.40 -10.71
N ASN A 21 0.51 11.78 -10.48
CA ASN A 21 -0.57 10.81 -10.24
C ASN A 21 -0.42 9.70 -11.30
N PRO A 22 -0.35 8.39 -10.95
CA PRO A 22 -0.32 7.34 -11.98
C PRO A 22 -1.42 7.65 -13.00
N PRO A 23 -1.23 7.46 -14.31
CA PRO A 23 -2.19 7.91 -15.31
C PRO A 23 -3.55 7.24 -15.08
N LEU A 24 -4.38 7.93 -14.32
CA LEU A 24 -5.76 7.57 -14.02
C LEU A 24 -6.63 8.25 -15.08
N LEU A 25 -7.75 7.61 -15.40
CA LEU A 25 -8.77 8.26 -16.22
C LEU A 25 -9.23 9.56 -15.53
N ALA A 26 -9.76 10.52 -16.30
CA ALA A 26 -10.10 11.86 -15.80
C ALA A 26 -11.06 11.86 -14.59
N ASP A 27 -11.78 10.77 -14.35
CA ASP A 27 -12.75 10.54 -13.29
C ASP A 27 -12.25 9.60 -12.17
N GLU A 28 -10.95 9.26 -12.16
CA GLU A 28 -10.34 8.30 -11.25
C GLU A 28 -9.25 8.91 -10.36
N PHE A 29 -9.30 8.63 -9.06
CA PHE A 29 -8.26 9.01 -8.10
C PHE A 29 -8.20 8.07 -6.89
N TRP A 30 -7.03 7.98 -6.27
CA TRP A 30 -6.83 7.23 -5.03
C TRP A 30 -7.05 8.13 -3.81
N GLU A 31 -7.96 7.74 -2.91
CA GLU A 31 -8.24 8.45 -1.66
C GLU A 31 -7.78 7.63 -0.46
N GLN A 32 -7.11 8.25 0.51
CA GLN A 32 -6.75 7.60 1.76
C GLN A 32 -7.99 7.13 2.52
N ARG A 33 -7.98 5.87 2.97
CA ARG A 33 -9.02 5.27 3.78
C ARG A 33 -8.56 5.03 5.21
N GLY A 34 -9.06 5.84 6.13
CA GLY A 34 -8.77 5.73 7.55
C GLY A 34 -7.34 6.17 7.90
N ASN A 35 -6.94 5.92 9.13
CA ASN A 35 -5.64 6.37 9.63
C ASN A 35 -4.51 5.45 9.20
N THR A 36 -3.35 6.05 8.96
CA THR A 36 -2.08 5.35 8.77
C THR A 36 -1.80 4.42 9.95
N LYS A 37 -1.38 3.19 9.67
CA LYS A 37 -1.13 2.15 10.67
C LYS A 37 0.36 1.87 10.81
N THR A 38 0.80 1.65 12.03
CA THR A 38 2.15 1.17 12.33
C THR A 38 2.31 -0.30 11.94
N VAL A 39 3.40 -0.65 11.26
CA VAL A 39 3.82 -2.03 10.97
C VAL A 39 4.77 -2.53 12.07
N ARG A 40 4.41 -3.66 12.67
CA ARG A 40 5.18 -4.33 13.75
C ARG A 40 5.24 -5.84 13.48
N VAL A 41 6.31 -6.48 13.93
CA VAL A 41 6.38 -7.95 13.99
C VAL A 41 5.54 -8.45 15.16
N ARG A 42 4.79 -9.54 14.96
CA ARG A 42 3.86 -10.08 15.97
C ARG A 42 4.50 -10.41 17.32
N ALA A 43 5.79 -10.70 17.35
CA ALA A 43 6.53 -11.12 18.54
C ALA A 43 7.49 -10.06 19.11
N GLY A 44 7.36 -8.78 18.71
CA GLY A 44 8.27 -7.73 19.18
C GLY A 44 7.63 -6.35 19.27
N SER A 45 8.28 -5.47 20.04
CA SER A 45 7.94 -4.04 20.10
C SER A 45 8.57 -3.24 18.94
N THR A 46 9.40 -3.88 18.12
CA THR A 46 10.16 -3.24 17.05
C THR A 46 9.23 -2.71 15.96
N TYR A 47 9.41 -1.43 15.67
CA TYR A 47 8.68 -0.65 14.69
C TYR A 47 9.42 -0.67 13.36
N TYR A 48 8.75 -1.11 12.29
CA TYR A 48 9.40 -1.32 10.98
C TYR A 48 8.98 -0.32 9.90
N GLY A 49 7.90 0.42 10.13
CA GLY A 49 7.38 1.33 9.11
C GLY A 49 5.91 1.67 9.27
N PHE A 50 5.36 2.45 8.33
CA PHE A 50 3.94 2.74 8.28
C PHE A 50 3.27 2.06 7.09
N LYS A 51 1.96 1.86 7.23
CA LYS A 51 1.05 1.41 6.19
C LYS A 51 -0.04 2.45 6.01
N LYS A 52 -0.17 2.98 4.81
CA LYS A 52 -1.31 3.77 4.36
C LYS A 52 -2.17 2.91 3.44
N THR A 53 -3.49 2.97 3.60
CA THR A 53 -4.43 2.25 2.72
C THR A 53 -5.24 3.27 1.93
N LEU A 54 -5.32 3.09 0.62
CA LEU A 54 -6.09 3.90 -0.30
C LEU A 54 -7.21 3.07 -0.95
N VAL A 55 -8.26 3.77 -1.39
CA VAL A 55 -9.35 3.24 -2.21
C VAL A 55 -9.41 4.01 -3.51
N LEU A 56 -9.57 3.30 -4.62
CA LEU A 56 -9.83 3.92 -5.90
C LEU A 56 -11.27 4.42 -5.93
N ILE A 57 -11.44 5.70 -6.21
CA ILE A 57 -12.70 6.34 -6.54
C ILE A 57 -12.76 6.46 -8.06
N ARG A 58 -13.89 6.06 -8.65
CA ARG A 58 -14.16 6.14 -10.09
C ARG A 58 -15.54 6.75 -10.28
N ASN A 59 -15.68 7.82 -11.06
CA ASN A 59 -16.93 8.57 -11.23
C ASN A 59 -17.58 8.95 -9.88
N GLY A 60 -16.78 9.33 -8.88
CA GLY A 60 -17.26 9.66 -7.54
C GLY A 60 -17.72 8.46 -6.68
N ILE A 61 -17.60 7.23 -7.16
CA ILE A 61 -18.01 6.02 -6.45
C ILE A 61 -16.79 5.25 -5.95
N LYS A 62 -16.82 4.85 -4.66
CA LYS A 62 -15.79 4.01 -4.05
C LYS A 62 -15.82 2.61 -4.66
N THR A 63 -14.72 2.18 -5.26
CA THR A 63 -14.61 0.84 -5.85
C THR A 63 -14.15 -0.22 -4.82
N ALA A 64 -14.04 -1.47 -5.26
CA ALA A 64 -13.46 -2.57 -4.48
C ALA A 64 -11.93 -2.61 -4.53
N TRP A 65 -11.30 -1.82 -5.40
CA TRP A 65 -9.85 -1.73 -5.53
C TRP A 65 -9.22 -1.04 -4.33
N ARG A 66 -8.08 -1.57 -3.90
CA ARG A 66 -7.31 -1.09 -2.75
C ARG A 66 -5.85 -1.02 -3.13
N LEU A 67 -5.17 -0.03 -2.57
CA LEU A 67 -3.72 0.12 -2.61
C LEU A 67 -3.25 0.22 -1.16
N ASP A 68 -2.36 -0.65 -0.73
CA ASP A 68 -1.65 -0.52 0.53
C ASP A 68 -0.21 -0.07 0.24
N GLU A 69 0.15 1.12 0.71
CA GLU A 69 1.50 1.68 0.62
C GLU A 69 2.23 1.44 1.94
N TYR A 70 3.44 0.89 1.86
CA TYR A 70 4.30 0.59 2.99
C TYR A 70 5.60 1.38 2.86
N ASN A 71 5.93 2.19 3.88
CA ASN A 71 7.23 2.87 3.97
C ASN A 71 8.04 2.30 5.14
N ALA A 72 9.36 2.23 5.00
CA ALA A 72 10.23 1.79 6.09
C ALA A 72 10.48 2.92 7.11
N ALA A 73 10.68 2.55 8.37
CA ALA A 73 11.04 3.51 9.42
C ALA A 73 12.53 3.94 9.32
N PRO A 74 12.88 5.19 9.70
CA PRO A 74 14.25 5.71 9.61
C PRO A 74 15.36 4.85 10.22
N PRO A 75 15.21 4.17 11.38
CA PRO A 75 16.29 3.35 11.94
C PRO A 75 16.60 2.08 11.14
N LEU A 76 15.66 1.60 10.30
CA LEU A 76 15.90 0.47 9.40
C LEU A 76 16.57 0.92 8.09
N ALA A 77 16.29 2.15 7.63
CA ALA A 77 16.93 2.73 6.45
C ALA A 77 18.37 3.24 6.74
N ALA A 78 18.62 3.69 7.98
CA ALA A 78 19.82 4.42 8.36
C ALA A 78 21.05 3.57 8.74
N ALA A 79 20.96 2.23 8.78
CA ALA A 79 22.08 1.42 9.26
C ALA A 79 23.19 1.17 8.20
N ALA A 80 22.97 1.46 6.93
CA ALA A 80 24.00 1.28 5.89
C ALA A 80 23.82 2.13 4.62
N VAL A 81 22.74 2.91 4.51
CA VAL A 81 22.44 3.64 3.26
C VAL A 81 22.61 5.13 3.56
N PRO A 82 23.51 5.85 2.87
CA PRO A 82 23.53 7.31 2.95
C PRO A 82 22.13 7.85 2.64
N PRO A 83 21.74 9.03 3.16
CA PRO A 83 20.48 9.67 2.79
C PRO A 83 20.49 9.89 1.27
N ASN A 84 19.96 8.93 0.55
CA ASN A 84 19.88 8.93 -0.90
C ASN A 84 18.45 9.35 -1.23
N ASP A 85 18.30 10.11 -2.32
CA ASP A 85 17.04 10.64 -2.85
C ASP A 85 16.04 9.56 -3.34
N GLN A 86 16.12 8.34 -2.79
CA GLN A 86 15.44 7.13 -3.22
C GLN A 86 14.87 6.37 -2.02
N GLU A 87 14.05 7.05 -1.21
CA GLU A 87 13.13 6.34 -0.34
C GLU A 87 12.13 5.57 -1.22
N TRP A 88 11.95 4.28 -0.97
CA TRP A 88 11.04 3.44 -1.74
C TRP A 88 9.83 3.04 -0.89
N TYR A 89 8.67 3.04 -1.52
CA TYR A 89 7.46 2.42 -0.99
C TYR A 89 7.28 1.04 -1.60
N LEU A 90 6.93 0.06 -0.77
CA LEU A 90 6.32 -1.17 -1.25
C LEU A 90 4.82 -0.93 -1.38
N CYS A 91 4.26 -1.19 -2.54
CA CYS A 91 2.84 -1.03 -2.82
C CYS A 91 2.21 -2.39 -3.08
N ARG A 92 0.99 -2.60 -2.57
CA ARG A 92 0.15 -3.76 -2.87
C ARG A 92 -1.20 -3.30 -3.39
N VAL A 93 -1.52 -3.61 -4.64
CA VAL A 93 -2.82 -3.33 -5.26
C VAL A 93 -3.64 -4.62 -5.34
N TYR A 94 -4.91 -4.57 -4.94
CA TYR A 94 -5.78 -5.75 -4.92
C TYR A 94 -7.25 -5.38 -5.03
N ASN A 95 -8.08 -6.33 -5.49
CA ASN A 95 -9.52 -6.17 -5.56
C ASN A 95 -10.22 -6.97 -4.44
N LYS A 96 -10.87 -6.27 -3.51
CA LYS A 96 -11.55 -6.91 -2.37
C LYS A 96 -12.68 -7.87 -2.73
N ARG A 97 -13.23 -7.79 -3.94
CA ARG A 97 -14.31 -8.70 -4.39
C ARG A 97 -13.78 -10.05 -4.89
N VAL A 98 -12.49 -10.13 -5.21
CA VAL A 98 -11.86 -11.35 -5.74
C VAL A 98 -10.87 -11.98 -4.75
N GLY A 99 -10.48 -11.24 -3.70
CA GLY A 99 -9.59 -11.77 -2.67
C GLY A 99 -10.17 -12.96 -1.86
N PRO A 100 -9.30 -13.75 -1.20
CA PRO A 100 -9.75 -14.87 -0.38
C PRO A 100 -10.77 -14.37 0.65
N LEU A 101 -11.88 -15.12 0.76
CA LEU A 101 -12.93 -14.90 1.76
C LEU A 101 -12.31 -14.36 3.03
N GLN A 102 -12.64 -13.11 3.39
CA GLN A 102 -12.20 -12.58 4.68
C GLN A 102 -12.80 -13.49 5.75
N ALA A 103 -11.98 -14.38 6.31
CA ALA A 103 -12.31 -15.04 7.56
C ALA A 103 -12.45 -13.93 8.59
N SER A 104 -13.70 -13.58 8.88
CA SER A 104 -14.07 -12.73 10.00
C SER A 104 -13.59 -13.44 11.26
N TYR A 105 -12.47 -12.99 11.82
CA TYR A 105 -12.14 -13.30 13.20
C TYR A 105 -13.10 -12.48 14.08
N ASN A 106 -14.05 -13.19 14.69
CA ASN A 106 -14.75 -12.74 15.88
C ASN A 106 -13.78 -12.66 17.05
#